data_AF-A0A1H8G6X2-F1
#
_entry.id   AF-A0A1H8G6X2-F1
#
_cell.length_a   1.000
_cell.length_b   1.000
_cell.length_c   1.000
_cell.angle_alpha   90.00
_cell.angle_beta   90.00
_cell.angle_gamma   90.00
#
_symmetry.space_group_name_H-M   'P 1'
#
loop_
_entity.id
_entity.type
_entity.pdbx_description
1 polymer ?
#
loop_
_entity_poly.entity_id
_entity_poly.type
_entity_poly.pdbx_seq_one_letter_code
_entity_poly.pdbx_strand_id
1 'polypeptide(L)'
;MLISGDAVNLWFGADEVLFAAKYLTVLDGIAPVSVDCVTHDHVMCEAHEIILVDGVWTESFQPGDASLCGLDHAAPAEVLALFPELQGQDALEYVAARPSLRKHEAMVLLASHSS
;
A
#
# COMPACT_ATOMS: atom_id res chain seq x y z
N MET A 1 -4.65 -0.67 0.81
CA MET A 1 -5.95 -0.93 1.46
C MET A 1 -5.80 -2.09 2.40
N LEU A 2 -6.17 -1.93 3.67
CA LEU A 2 -6.13 -2.99 4.67
C LEU A 2 -7.43 -3.80 4.69
N ILE A 3 -7.32 -5.12 4.86
CA ILE A 3 -8.45 -6.01 5.13
C ILE A 3 -8.06 -7.05 6.17
N SER A 4 -9.02 -7.44 6.99
CA SER A 4 -8.89 -8.39 8.09
C SER A 4 -10.07 -9.35 8.10
N GLY A 5 -9.89 -10.54 8.69
CA GLY A 5 -10.98 -11.48 8.95
C GLY A 5 -10.58 -12.94 8.79
N ASP A 6 -11.49 -13.85 9.12
CA ASP A 6 -11.21 -15.29 9.16
C ASP A 6 -10.71 -15.85 7.82
N ALA A 7 -11.27 -15.37 6.70
CA ALA A 7 -10.82 -15.77 5.37
C ALA A 7 -9.37 -15.33 5.09
N VAL A 8 -8.96 -14.17 5.61
CA VAL A 8 -7.59 -13.67 5.47
C VAL A 8 -6.62 -14.56 6.22
N ASN A 9 -6.94 -14.90 7.47
CA ASN A 9 -6.13 -15.80 8.28
C ASN A 9 -6.06 -17.20 7.65
N LEU A 10 -7.20 -17.75 7.22
CA LEU A 10 -7.28 -19.08 6.63
C LEU A 10 -6.49 -19.21 5.32
N TRP A 11 -6.50 -18.19 4.47
CA TRP A 11 -5.91 -18.26 3.13
C TRP A 11 -4.48 -17.75 3.05
N PHE A 12 -4.12 -16.80 3.90
CA PHE A 12 -2.83 -16.11 3.83
C PHE A 12 -2.00 -16.23 5.10
N GLY A 13 -2.52 -16.87 6.15
CA GLY A 13 -1.79 -17.07 7.41
C GLY A 13 -1.49 -15.77 8.16
N ALA A 14 -2.28 -14.71 7.93
CA ALA A 14 -2.12 -13.41 8.54
C ALA A 14 -3.48 -12.87 9.00
N ASP A 15 -3.51 -12.12 10.10
CA ASP A 15 -4.76 -11.53 10.60
C ASP A 15 -5.22 -10.33 9.77
N GLU A 16 -4.26 -9.64 9.14
CA GLU A 16 -4.49 -8.48 8.29
C GLU A 16 -3.55 -8.51 7.09
N VAL A 17 -4.05 -8.09 5.93
CA VAL A 17 -3.27 -7.99 4.69
C VAL A 17 -3.57 -6.68 3.97
N LEU A 18 -2.60 -6.24 3.17
CA LEU A 18 -2.72 -5.08 2.30
C LEU A 18 -2.96 -5.50 0.85
N PHE A 19 -3.68 -4.68 0.09
CA PHE A 19 -3.76 -4.80 -1.36
C PHE A 19 -3.99 -3.44 -2.02
N ALA A 20 -3.68 -3.36 -3.33
CA ALA A 20 -3.83 -2.13 -4.10
C ALA A 20 -5.30 -1.78 -4.32
N ALA A 21 -5.67 -0.51 -4.09
CA ALA A 21 -7.05 -0.03 -4.24
C ALA A 21 -7.64 -0.28 -5.65
N LYS A 22 -6.81 -0.24 -6.70
CA LYS A 22 -7.22 -0.56 -8.07
C LYS A 22 -7.79 -1.97 -8.26
N TYR A 23 -7.57 -2.87 -7.31
CA TYR A 23 -8.16 -4.21 -7.34
C TYR A 23 -9.64 -4.21 -6.93
N LEU A 24 -10.12 -3.17 -6.25
CA LEU A 24 -11.52 -3.02 -5.86
C LEU A 24 -12.48 -2.80 -7.03
N THR A 25 -11.98 -2.47 -8.22
CA THR A 25 -12.82 -2.21 -9.41
C THR A 25 -13.58 -3.43 -9.92
N VAL A 26 -13.39 -4.60 -9.29
CA VAL A 26 -14.19 -5.80 -9.56
C VAL A 26 -15.47 -5.87 -8.72
N LEU A 27 -15.59 -5.02 -7.69
CA LEU A 27 -16.78 -4.92 -6.86
C LEU A 27 -17.79 -3.96 -7.50
N ASP A 28 -19.07 -4.28 -7.35
CA ASP A 28 -20.16 -3.42 -7.80
C ASP A 28 -20.10 -2.06 -7.07
N GLY A 29 -20.28 -0.99 -7.84
CA GLY A 29 -20.28 0.38 -7.31
C GLY A 29 -18.90 1.05 -7.23
N ILE A 30 -17.81 0.36 -7.61
CA ILE A 30 -16.45 0.94 -7.61
C ILE A 30 -15.94 1.04 -9.05
N ALA A 31 -15.65 2.26 -9.49
CA ALA A 31 -15.14 2.54 -10.82
C ALA A 31 -13.96 3.51 -10.77
N PRO A 32 -12.96 3.37 -11.68
CA PRO A 32 -11.94 4.39 -11.85
C PRO A 32 -12.58 5.69 -12.37
N VAL A 33 -12.08 6.82 -11.87
CA VAL A 33 -12.51 8.15 -12.31
C VAL A 33 -11.31 8.87 -12.91
N SER A 34 -11.53 9.55 -14.04
CA SER A 34 -10.54 10.44 -14.63
C SER A 34 -10.62 11.81 -13.98
N VAL A 35 -9.48 12.34 -13.55
CA VAL A 35 -9.35 13.68 -13.00
C VAL A 35 -8.28 14.45 -13.76
N ASP A 36 -8.41 15.76 -13.87
CA ASP A 36 -7.46 16.60 -14.60
C ASP A 36 -6.10 16.70 -13.89
N CYS A 37 -6.11 16.58 -12.56
CA CYS A 37 -4.92 16.64 -11.73
C CYS A 37 -5.11 15.76 -10.48
N VAL A 38 -4.00 15.18 -10.01
CA VAL A 38 -3.91 14.43 -8.76
C VAL A 38 -2.72 14.95 -7.96
N THR A 39 -2.91 15.18 -6.67
CA THR A 39 -1.84 15.50 -5.72
C THR A 39 -1.46 14.22 -4.98
N HIS A 40 -0.17 13.91 -4.91
CA HIS A 40 0.35 12.75 -4.19
C HIS A 40 1.12 13.24 -2.96
N ASP A 41 0.45 13.19 -1.81
CA ASP A 41 1.08 13.46 -0.52
C ASP A 41 1.68 12.16 0.04
N HIS A 42 3.00 12.15 0.21
CA HIS A 42 3.70 11.01 0.81
C HIS A 42 3.82 11.20 2.32
N VAL A 43 3.19 10.31 3.09
CA VAL A 43 3.31 10.28 4.56
C VAL A 43 4.28 9.18 4.95
N MET A 44 5.44 9.55 5.48
CA MET A 44 6.46 8.62 5.94
C MET A 44 6.61 8.68 7.47
N CYS A 45 6.85 7.53 8.09
CA CYS A 45 7.04 7.36 9.53
C CYS A 45 8.43 6.76 9.79
N GLU A 46 8.81 6.61 11.07
CA GLU A 46 10.08 5.96 11.45
C GLU A 46 10.12 4.48 11.03
N ALA A 47 8.95 3.82 11.04
CA ALA A 47 8.74 2.48 10.51
C ALA A 47 7.55 2.47 9.54
N HIS A 48 7.39 1.39 8.76
CA HIS A 48 6.19 1.23 7.95
C HIS A 48 4.98 1.00 8.86
N GLU A 49 3.97 1.85 8.74
CA GLU A 49 2.82 1.86 9.66
C GLU A 49 1.50 1.73 8.90
N ILE A 50 0.49 1.22 9.61
CA ILE A 50 -0.90 1.27 9.16
C ILE A 50 -1.53 2.57 9.65
N ILE A 51 -2.09 3.36 8.74
CA ILE A 51 -2.64 4.68 9.02
C ILE A 51 -4.09 4.79 8.56
N LEU A 52 -4.87 5.63 9.23
CA LEU A 52 -6.25 5.93 8.88
C LEU A 52 -6.31 7.25 8.10
N VAL A 53 -6.75 7.19 6.85
CA VAL A 53 -6.87 8.36 5.96
C VAL A 53 -8.28 8.38 5.39
N ASP A 54 -9.00 9.48 5.60
CA ASP A 54 -10.38 9.66 5.13
C ASP A 54 -11.31 8.47 5.45
N GLY A 55 -11.21 7.95 6.67
CA GLY A 55 -12.00 6.82 7.14
C GLY A 55 -11.57 5.45 6.60
N VAL A 56 -10.47 5.38 5.85
CA VAL A 56 -9.94 4.15 5.24
C VAL A 56 -8.58 3.79 5.83
N TRP A 57 -8.42 2.53 6.25
CA TRP A 57 -7.14 2.00 6.67
C TRP A 57 -6.24 1.70 5.47
N THR A 58 -5.07 2.32 5.46
CA THR A 58 -4.03 2.18 4.45
C THR A 58 -2.65 2.09 5.10
N GLU A 59 -1.60 2.12 4.31
CA GLU A 59 -0.21 2.07 4.76
C GLU A 59 0.47 3.44 4.58
N SER A 60 1.45 3.74 5.44
CA SER A 60 2.38 4.85 5.23
C SER A 60 3.27 4.56 4.01
N PHE A 61 4.03 5.55 3.54
CA PHE A 61 4.96 5.33 2.45
C PHE A 61 6.05 4.32 2.87
N GLN A 62 6.25 3.29 2.05
CA GLN A 62 7.35 2.33 2.15
C GLN A 62 8.36 2.59 1.01
N PRO A 63 9.57 3.06 1.32
CA PRO A 63 10.63 3.32 0.33
C PRO A 63 11.33 2.02 -0.10
N GLY A 64 10.59 1.08 -0.67
CA GLY A 64 11.16 -0.10 -1.34
C GLY A 64 11.56 0.19 -2.79
N ASP A 65 12.39 -0.67 -3.39
CA ASP A 65 12.98 -0.55 -4.75
C ASP A 65 11.97 -0.13 -5.85
N ALA A 66 10.71 -0.54 -5.75
CA ALA A 66 9.67 -0.21 -6.73
C ALA A 66 8.98 1.15 -6.48
N SER A 67 8.95 1.65 -5.24
CA SER A 67 8.24 2.87 -4.85
C SER A 67 9.05 4.13 -5.14
N LEU A 68 10.38 4.08 -4.99
CA LEU A 68 11.27 5.20 -5.31
C LEU A 68 11.36 5.46 -6.83
N CYS A 69 11.15 4.43 -7.66
CA CYS A 69 11.08 4.58 -9.12
C CYS A 69 9.76 5.21 -9.61
N GLY A 70 8.71 5.20 -8.79
CA GLY A 70 7.40 5.80 -9.09
C GLY A 70 7.25 7.25 -8.63
N LEU A 71 8.23 7.75 -7.87
CA LEU A 71 8.36 9.16 -7.55
C LEU A 71 8.77 9.92 -8.82
N ASP A 72 8.06 11.01 -9.15
CA ASP A 72 8.51 11.93 -10.18
C ASP A 72 9.96 12.36 -9.89
N HIS A 73 10.77 12.55 -10.92
CA HIS A 73 12.24 12.69 -10.84
C HIS A 73 12.80 13.68 -9.79
N ALA A 74 11.98 14.57 -9.22
CA ALA A 74 12.34 15.49 -8.13
C ALA A 74 12.19 14.91 -6.70
N ALA A 75 11.29 13.95 -6.49
CA ALA A 75 10.94 13.47 -5.16
C ALA A 75 11.95 12.48 -4.51
N PRO A 76 12.77 11.69 -5.23
CA PRO A 76 13.80 10.87 -4.60
C PRO A 76 14.84 11.70 -3.84
N ALA A 77 15.23 12.87 -4.37
CA ALA A 77 16.23 13.73 -3.74
C ALA A 77 15.70 14.41 -2.47
N GLU A 78 14.44 14.84 -2.47
CA GLU A 78 13.78 15.41 -1.29
C GLU A 78 13.58 14.36 -0.19
N VAL A 79 13.10 13.16 -0.57
CA VAL A 79 12.95 12.02 0.37
C VAL A 79 14.29 11.65 0.98
N LEU A 80 15.36 11.51 0.19
CA LEU A 80 16.70 11.21 0.70
C LEU A 80 17.33 12.36 1.51
N ALA A 81 16.91 13.61 1.31
CA ALA A 81 17.35 14.75 2.12
C ALA A 81 16.64 14.78 3.48
N LEU A 82 15.37 14.38 3.53
CA LEU A 82 14.58 14.27 4.76
C LEU A 82 14.91 13.00 5.56
N PHE A 83 15.24 11.91 4.87
CA PHE A 83 15.55 10.59 5.44
C PHE A 83 16.85 10.02 4.85
N PRO A 84 18.03 10.54 5.26
CA PRO A 84 19.33 10.11 4.72
C PRO A 84 19.64 8.63 4.93
N GLU A 85 19.08 8.01 5.97
CA GLU A 85 19.17 6.59 6.28
C GLU A 85 18.61 5.70 5.16
N LEU A 86 17.74 6.22 4.30
CA LEU A 86 17.29 5.45 3.13
C LEU A 86 18.37 5.30 2.05
N GLN A 87 19.54 5.93 2.21
CA GLN A 87 20.69 5.73 1.33
C GLN A 87 21.42 4.42 1.67
N GLY A 88 21.23 3.39 0.85
CA GLY A 88 22.03 2.17 0.92
C GLY A 88 21.28 0.98 1.53
N GLN A 89 21.95 0.22 2.40
CA GLN A 89 21.43 -1.06 2.92
C GLN A 89 20.27 -0.90 3.91
N ASP A 90 20.15 0.24 4.58
CA ASP A 90 19.14 0.49 5.61
C ASP A 90 17.72 0.65 5.02
N ALA A 91 17.58 1.03 3.74
CA ALA A 91 16.30 0.96 3.02
C ALA A 91 15.76 -0.49 2.92
N LEU A 92 16.64 -1.50 2.97
CA LEU A 92 16.24 -2.91 2.98
C LEU A 92 15.69 -3.34 4.35
N GLU A 93 15.95 -2.58 5.41
CA GLU A 93 15.43 -2.84 6.77
C GLU A 93 14.04 -2.22 6.99
N TYR A 94 13.55 -1.38 6.07
CA TYR A 94 12.21 -0.81 6.15
C TYR A 94 11.16 -1.85 5.72
N VAL A 95 10.87 -2.77 6.63
CA VAL A 95 9.98 -3.93 6.43
C VAL A 95 8.52 -3.49 6.34
N ALA A 96 7.72 -4.23 5.56
CA ALA A 96 6.31 -3.93 5.44
C ALA A 96 5.55 -4.19 6.76
N ALA A 97 4.69 -3.25 7.20
CA ALA A 97 3.79 -3.39 8.34
C ALA A 97 2.91 -4.65 8.25
N ARG A 98 2.44 -4.98 7.05
CA ARG A 98 1.59 -6.14 6.76
C ARG A 98 1.97 -6.80 5.44
N PRO A 99 1.67 -8.11 5.26
CA PRO A 99 1.81 -8.76 3.98
C PRO A 99 0.94 -8.09 2.91
N SER A 100 1.50 -7.94 1.70
CA SER A 100 0.79 -7.36 0.57
C SER A 100 0.39 -8.44 -0.44
N LEU A 101 -0.90 -8.52 -0.73
CA LEU A 101 -1.44 -9.44 -1.72
C LEU A 101 -1.15 -8.98 -3.14
N ARG A 102 -0.72 -9.92 -3.98
CA ARG A 102 -0.67 -9.76 -5.43
C ARG A 102 -2.09 -9.70 -6.00
N LYS A 103 -2.21 -9.21 -7.24
CA LYS A 103 -3.51 -9.08 -7.91
C LYS A 103 -4.35 -10.36 -7.82
N HIS A 104 -3.79 -11.52 -8.14
CA HIS A 104 -4.54 -12.77 -8.17
C HIS A 104 -4.98 -13.23 -6.76
N GLU A 105 -4.16 -13.02 -5.74
CA GLU A 105 -4.52 -13.31 -4.34
C GLU A 105 -5.66 -12.40 -3.87
N ALA A 106 -5.58 -11.10 -4.20
CA ALA A 106 -6.65 -10.16 -3.91
C ALA A 106 -7.95 -10.51 -4.65
N MET A 107 -7.90 -10.98 -5.90
CA MET A 107 -9.11 -11.42 -6.62
C MET A 107 -9.79 -12.61 -5.93
N VAL A 108 -9.03 -13.57 -5.40
CA VAL A 108 -9.57 -14.70 -4.65
C VAL A 108 -10.30 -14.21 -3.40
N LEU A 109 -9.69 -13.29 -2.65
CA LEU A 109 -10.28 -12.68 -1.46
C LEU A 109 -11.55 -11.88 -1.76
N LEU A 110 -11.55 -11.07 -2.82
CA LEU A 110 -12.70 -10.24 -3.18
C LEU A 110 -13.86 -11.06 -3.74
N ALA A 111 -13.59 -12.17 -4.43
CA ALA A 111 -14.63 -13.07 -4.95
C ALA A 111 -15.42 -13.79 -3.83
N SER A 112 -14.83 -13.97 -2.64
CA SER A 112 -15.50 -14.65 -1.53
C SER A 112 -16.33 -13.75 -0.62
N HIS A 113 -16.21 -12.43 -0.79
CA HIS A 113 -16.97 -11.44 -0.02
C HIS A 113 -18.23 -10.92 -0.76
N SER A 114 -18.52 -11.45 -1.95
CA SER A 114 -19.70 -11.08 -2.74
C SER A 114 -20.95 -11.94 -2.44
N SER A 115 -21.22 -12.25 -1.16
CA SER A 115 -22.43 -12.99 -0.74
C SER A 115 -23.14 -12.32 0.42
#